data_AF-A0A7S7MUW3-F1
#
_entry.id   AF-A0A7S7MUW3-F1
#
_cell.length_a   1.000
_cell.length_b   1.000
_cell.length_c   1.000
_cell.angle_alpha   90.00
_cell.angle_beta   90.00
_cell.angle_gamma   90.00
#
_symmetry.space_group_name_H-M   'P 1'
#
loop_
_entity.id
_entity.type
_entity.pdbx_description
1 polymer ?
#
loop_
_entity_poly.entity_id
_entity_poly.type
_entity_poly.pdbx_seq_one_letter_code
_entity_poly.pdbx_strand_id
1 'polypeptide(L)'
;MHKTESETLGIEEYEAFELVARELHTHFSSGRKNFAVRVPLNLVSYLFIGILRKSRLPKIQLEEAISKLELAVEARTLRRYVSGHARMTWWVFQRLVFWAREQKWISTWTCCDLISKAHLCEVAQISARELLNERKRLVSATEIRREEMVTRFYENIALKDLEQEKKAVPSIRRYDEVRELARSLGLDTAD
;
A
#
# COMPACT_ATOMS: atom_id res chain seq x y z
N MET A 1 32.16 -14.29 6.16
CA MET A 1 30.79 -13.78 6.36
C MET A 1 30.23 -13.45 4.99
N HIS A 2 29.43 -14.35 4.43
CA HIS A 2 28.75 -14.12 3.15
C HIS A 2 27.61 -13.14 3.41
N LYS A 3 27.72 -11.93 2.84
CA LYS A 3 26.59 -11.02 2.64
C LYS A 3 25.64 -11.70 1.66
N THR A 4 24.55 -12.26 2.15
CA THR A 4 23.44 -12.70 1.30
C THR A 4 22.78 -11.48 0.69
N GLU A 5 22.45 -11.56 -0.59
CA GLU A 5 21.91 -10.51 -1.47
C GLU A 5 20.50 -10.01 -1.09
N SER A 6 20.14 -9.97 0.21
CA SER A 6 18.82 -9.51 0.70
C SER A 6 18.76 -8.00 1.01
N GLU A 7 19.89 -7.29 0.91
CA GLU A 7 19.98 -5.83 1.15
C GLU A 7 19.33 -4.97 0.04
N THR A 8 18.60 -5.55 -0.91
CA THR A 8 18.13 -4.81 -2.10
C THR A 8 17.00 -3.81 -1.82
N LEU A 9 16.40 -3.79 -0.62
CA LEU A 9 15.24 -2.93 -0.30
C LEU A 9 15.30 -2.19 1.05
N GLY A 10 16.39 -2.35 1.82
CA GLY A 10 16.52 -1.72 3.15
C GLY A 10 15.49 -2.21 4.18
N ILE A 11 14.84 -3.35 3.94
CA ILE A 11 13.90 -4.01 4.85
C ILE A 11 14.57 -5.27 5.37
N GLU A 12 14.74 -5.33 6.69
CA GLU A 12 15.36 -6.45 7.37
C GLU A 12 14.43 -7.67 7.43
N GLU A 13 15.00 -8.88 7.52
CA GLU A 13 14.20 -10.12 7.54
C GLU A 13 13.18 -10.17 8.69
N TYR A 14 13.51 -9.55 9.84
CA TYR A 14 12.58 -9.47 10.96
C TYR A 14 11.38 -8.58 10.64
N GLU A 15 11.56 -7.49 9.89
CA GLU A 15 10.49 -6.58 9.50
C GLU A 15 9.57 -7.24 8.47
N ALA A 16 10.15 -7.90 7.47
CA ALA A 16 9.42 -8.69 6.48
C ALA A 16 8.55 -9.75 7.16
N PHE A 17 9.13 -10.49 8.12
CA PHE A 17 8.40 -11.45 8.94
C PHE A 17 7.26 -10.79 9.72
N GLU A 18 7.53 -9.72 10.47
CA GLU A 18 6.51 -9.06 11.30
C GLU A 18 5.32 -8.55 10.49
N LEU A 19 5.58 -8.01 9.30
CA LEU A 19 4.56 -7.53 8.39
C LEU A 19 3.63 -8.67 7.95
N VAL A 20 4.18 -9.79 7.48
CA VAL A 20 3.38 -10.93 7.02
C VAL A 20 2.66 -11.60 8.19
N ALA A 21 3.35 -11.80 9.32
CA ALA A 21 2.79 -12.42 10.52
C ALA A 21 1.61 -11.62 11.08
N ARG A 22 1.71 -10.28 11.10
CA ARG A 22 0.62 -9.39 11.54
C ARG A 22 -0.63 -9.55 10.67
N GLU A 23 -0.45 -9.64 9.36
CA GLU A 23 -1.56 -9.79 8.42
C GLU A 23 -2.22 -11.17 8.52
N LEU A 24 -1.44 -12.25 8.70
CA LEU A 24 -1.95 -13.58 9.00
C LEU A 24 -2.74 -13.61 10.32
N HIS A 25 -2.15 -13.06 11.40
CA HIS A 25 -2.81 -12.98 12.71
C HIS A 25 -4.13 -12.20 12.64
N THR A 26 -4.14 -11.07 11.92
CA THR A 26 -5.34 -10.26 11.69
C THR A 26 -6.41 -11.04 10.93
N HIS A 27 -6.00 -11.84 9.93
CA HIS A 27 -6.92 -12.67 9.17
C HIS A 27 -7.56 -13.76 10.05
N PHE A 28 -6.75 -14.52 10.79
CA PHE A 28 -7.25 -15.57 11.67
C PHE A 28 -8.19 -15.02 12.74
N SER A 29 -7.83 -13.87 13.34
CA SER A 29 -8.67 -13.18 14.32
C SER A 29 -10.00 -12.69 13.76
N SER A 30 -10.06 -12.44 12.44
CA SER A 30 -11.29 -11.92 11.80
C SER A 30 -12.35 -12.99 11.53
N GLY A 31 -12.01 -14.29 11.60
CA GLY A 31 -12.91 -15.41 11.28
C GLY A 31 -13.42 -15.44 9.83
N ARG A 32 -12.90 -14.60 8.94
CA ARG A 32 -13.36 -14.50 7.55
C ARG A 32 -12.80 -15.65 6.71
N LYS A 33 -13.64 -16.22 5.83
CA LYS A 33 -13.22 -17.26 4.87
C LYS A 33 -12.16 -16.76 3.87
N ASN A 34 -12.31 -15.52 3.43
CA ASN A 34 -11.48 -14.91 2.37
C ASN A 34 -10.49 -13.91 2.96
N PHE A 35 -9.26 -13.96 2.48
CA PHE A 35 -8.23 -12.98 2.81
C PHE A 35 -8.47 -11.69 2.02
N ALA A 36 -8.65 -10.57 2.71
CA ALA A 36 -8.97 -9.29 2.09
C ALA A 36 -7.69 -8.48 1.84
N VAL A 37 -7.35 -8.25 0.57
CA VAL A 37 -6.24 -7.39 0.15
C VAL A 37 -6.76 -5.95 0.00
N ARG A 38 -6.66 -5.17 1.08
CA ARG A 38 -7.17 -3.80 1.21
C ARG A 38 -6.34 -3.03 2.24
N VAL A 39 -6.31 -1.71 2.09
CA VAL A 39 -5.57 -0.81 2.99
C VAL A 39 -5.99 -1.08 4.44
N PRO A 40 -5.01 -1.33 5.34
CA PRO A 40 -5.25 -1.46 6.77
C PRO A 40 -6.01 -0.27 7.35
N LEU A 41 -6.94 -0.54 8.26
CA LEU A 41 -7.84 0.49 8.79
C LEU A 41 -7.09 1.58 9.56
N ASN A 42 -6.01 1.21 10.25
CA ASN A 42 -5.14 2.15 10.95
C ASN A 42 -4.49 3.16 10.00
N LEU A 43 -4.05 2.74 8.80
CA LEU A 43 -3.50 3.65 7.79
C LEU A 43 -4.57 4.59 7.23
N VAL A 44 -5.77 4.08 6.94
CA VAL A 44 -6.91 4.90 6.50
C VAL A 44 -7.27 5.94 7.57
N SER A 45 -7.40 5.51 8.82
CA SER A 45 -7.70 6.39 9.95
C SER A 45 -6.61 7.43 10.16
N TYR A 46 -5.33 7.05 10.07
CA TYR A 46 -4.22 7.98 10.20
C TYR A 46 -4.26 9.10 9.16
N LEU A 47 -4.51 8.76 7.88
CA LEU A 47 -4.68 9.74 6.80
C LEU A 47 -5.83 10.72 7.11
N PHE A 48 -7.01 10.21 7.43
CA PHE A 48 -8.17 11.08 7.66
C PHE A 48 -8.08 11.91 8.94
N ILE A 49 -7.48 11.38 10.01
CA ILE A 49 -7.20 12.15 11.22
C ILE A 49 -6.25 13.31 10.89
N GLY A 50 -5.20 13.05 10.10
CA GLY A 50 -4.27 14.07 9.63
C GLY A 50 -4.97 15.15 8.80
N ILE A 51 -5.76 14.74 7.80
CA ILE A 51 -6.52 15.65 6.94
C ILE A 51 -7.50 16.49 7.74
N LEU A 52 -8.33 15.89 8.60
CA LEU A 52 -9.34 16.61 9.39
C LEU A 52 -8.68 17.65 10.32
N ARG A 53 -7.55 17.30 10.94
CA ARG A 53 -6.81 18.24 11.79
C ARG A 53 -6.22 19.42 11.02
N LYS A 54 -5.73 19.19 9.80
CA LYS A 54 -5.01 20.20 9.01
C LYS A 54 -5.92 21.05 8.13
N SER A 55 -6.90 20.44 7.50
CA SER A 55 -7.90 21.12 6.65
C SER A 55 -8.85 22.01 7.44
N ARG A 56 -9.07 21.72 8.73
CA ARG A 56 -10.11 22.34 9.58
C ARG A 56 -11.53 22.24 9.01
N LEU A 57 -11.74 21.33 8.05
CA LEU A 57 -13.05 21.08 7.47
C LEU A 57 -13.86 20.16 8.40
N PRO A 58 -15.17 20.41 8.57
CA PRO A 58 -16.07 19.41 9.12
C PRO A 58 -16.13 18.19 8.19
N LYS A 59 -16.37 17.00 8.75
CA LYS A 59 -16.40 15.73 8.00
C LYS A 59 -17.29 15.79 6.75
N ILE A 60 -18.44 16.45 6.83
CA ILE A 60 -19.39 16.58 5.72
C ILE A 60 -18.78 17.35 4.54
N GLN A 61 -18.09 18.46 4.81
CA GLN A 61 -17.42 19.24 3.76
C GLN A 61 -16.23 18.48 3.16
N LEU A 62 -15.52 17.69 3.98
CA LEU A 62 -14.48 16.80 3.48
C LEU A 62 -15.03 15.69 2.59
N GLU A 63 -16.17 15.07 2.96
CA GLU A 63 -16.87 14.11 2.11
C GLU A 63 -17.25 14.74 0.76
N GLU A 64 -17.79 15.96 0.77
CA GLU A 64 -18.14 16.69 -0.45
C GLU A 64 -16.90 16.98 -1.32
N ALA A 65 -15.81 17.46 -0.72
CA ALA A 65 -14.55 17.73 -1.42
C ALA A 65 -13.98 16.46 -2.07
N ILE A 66 -14.03 15.32 -1.39
CA ILE A 66 -13.55 14.04 -1.93
C ILE A 66 -14.47 13.51 -3.04
N SER A 67 -15.78 13.75 -2.94
CA SER A 67 -16.72 13.33 -3.98
C SER A 67 -16.40 13.95 -5.35
N LYS A 68 -15.81 15.15 -5.37
CA LYS A 68 -15.36 15.86 -6.58
C LYS A 68 -14.11 15.26 -7.23
N LEU A 69 -13.42 14.32 -6.58
CA LEU A 69 -12.23 13.65 -7.14
C LEU A 69 -12.55 12.48 -8.08
N GLU A 70 -13.85 12.21 -8.31
CA GLU A 70 -14.33 11.14 -9.21
C GLU A 70 -13.66 9.79 -8.93
N LEU A 71 -13.56 9.42 -7.65
CA LEU A 71 -12.88 8.21 -7.21
C LEU A 71 -13.65 6.90 -7.52
N ALA A 72 -14.74 6.96 -8.29
CA ALA A 72 -15.65 5.84 -8.54
C ALA A 72 -16.06 5.08 -7.25
N VAL A 73 -16.35 5.84 -6.19
CA VAL A 73 -16.75 5.31 -4.87
C VAL A 73 -18.14 5.82 -4.52
N GLU A 74 -19.04 4.92 -4.14
CA GLU A 74 -20.38 5.28 -3.65
C GLU A 74 -20.31 6.15 -2.38
N ALA A 75 -21.24 7.10 -2.25
CA ALA A 75 -21.28 8.04 -1.13
C ALA A 75 -21.30 7.35 0.26
N ARG A 76 -22.02 6.24 0.40
CA ARG A 76 -22.06 5.46 1.66
C ARG A 76 -20.67 4.90 2.01
N THR A 77 -19.95 4.40 1.01
CA THR A 77 -18.60 3.84 1.20
C THR A 77 -17.60 4.95 1.54
N LEU A 78 -17.70 6.10 0.87
CA LEU A 78 -16.89 7.28 1.18
C LEU A 78 -17.06 7.73 2.64
N ARG A 79 -18.30 7.85 3.12
CA ARG A 79 -18.58 8.22 4.52
C ARG A 79 -17.94 7.25 5.51
N ARG A 80 -17.96 5.95 5.20
CA ARG A 80 -17.29 4.93 6.02
C ARG A 80 -15.77 5.03 5.97
N TYR A 81 -15.18 5.46 4.84
CA TYR A 81 -13.74 5.74 4.77
C TYR A 81 -13.38 6.93 5.66
N VAL A 82 -14.06 8.07 5.50
CA VAL A 82 -13.82 9.29 6.29
C VAL A 82 -14.01 9.03 7.79
N SER A 83 -14.95 8.16 8.14
CA SER A 83 -15.20 7.78 9.53
C SER A 83 -14.26 6.70 10.06
N GLY A 84 -13.41 6.08 9.24
CA GLY A 84 -12.52 4.99 9.66
C GLY A 84 -13.25 3.68 9.98
N HIS A 85 -14.37 3.39 9.30
CA HIS A 85 -15.23 2.21 9.50
C HIS A 85 -15.23 1.24 8.30
N ALA A 86 -14.40 1.49 7.28
CA ALA A 86 -14.25 0.62 6.12
C ALA A 86 -12.80 0.60 5.63
N ARG A 87 -12.37 -0.58 5.17
CA ARG A 87 -11.08 -0.76 4.48
C ARG A 87 -11.19 -0.24 3.06
N MET A 88 -10.14 0.42 2.59
CA MET A 88 -10.10 1.11 1.30
C MET A 88 -9.34 0.28 0.25
N THR A 89 -9.66 0.45 -1.04
CA THR A 89 -8.76 -0.03 -2.11
C THR A 89 -7.45 0.75 -2.11
N TRP A 90 -6.34 0.10 -2.47
CA TRP A 90 -5.02 0.73 -2.59
C TRP A 90 -5.01 1.96 -3.51
N TRP A 91 -5.63 1.86 -4.68
CA TRP A 91 -5.70 2.96 -5.65
C TRP A 91 -6.40 4.22 -5.09
N VAL A 92 -7.57 4.07 -4.46
CA VAL A 92 -8.27 5.20 -3.81
C VAL A 92 -7.41 5.81 -2.70
N PHE A 93 -6.72 4.98 -1.91
CA PHE A 93 -5.85 5.49 -0.84
C PHE A 93 -4.69 6.30 -1.40
N GLN A 94 -3.97 5.78 -2.39
CA GLN A 94 -2.87 6.49 -3.05
C GLN A 94 -3.34 7.83 -3.63
N ARG A 95 -4.47 7.86 -4.36
CA ARG A 95 -5.05 9.10 -4.90
C ARG A 95 -5.37 10.11 -3.79
N LEU A 96 -5.92 9.65 -2.67
CA LEU A 96 -6.23 10.53 -1.54
C LEU A 96 -4.97 11.05 -0.83
N VAL A 97 -3.91 10.25 -0.73
CA VAL A 97 -2.62 10.70 -0.19
C VAL A 97 -2.03 11.81 -1.07
N PHE A 98 -1.97 11.61 -2.39
CA PHE A 98 -1.46 12.63 -3.31
C PHE A 98 -2.33 13.89 -3.31
N TRP A 99 -3.65 13.73 -3.33
CA TRP A 99 -4.57 14.86 -3.22
C TRP A 99 -4.38 15.63 -1.91
N ALA A 100 -4.30 14.95 -0.76
CA ALA A 100 -4.06 15.60 0.52
C ALA A 100 -2.71 16.34 0.54
N ARG A 101 -1.70 15.83 -0.18
CA ARG A 101 -0.41 16.50 -0.36
C ARG A 101 -0.52 17.75 -1.22
N GLU A 102 -1.28 17.68 -2.32
CA GLU A 102 -1.57 18.81 -3.21
C GLU A 102 -2.28 19.94 -2.45
N GLN A 103 -3.25 19.60 -1.61
CA GLN A 103 -3.94 20.54 -0.71
C GLN A 103 -3.07 21.06 0.44
N LYS A 104 -1.79 20.62 0.53
CA LYS A 104 -0.84 20.97 1.60
C LYS A 104 -1.32 20.58 3.00
N TRP A 105 -2.23 19.62 3.12
CA TRP A 105 -2.71 19.13 4.41
C TRP A 105 -1.77 18.10 5.02
N ILE A 106 -0.95 17.45 4.21
CA ILE A 106 0.14 16.59 4.67
C ILE A 106 1.47 17.07 4.08
N SER A 107 2.58 16.85 4.80
CA SER A 107 3.92 17.19 4.32
C SER A 107 4.39 16.21 3.25
N THR A 108 5.43 16.58 2.48
CA THR A 108 6.09 15.64 1.56
C THR A 108 6.57 14.39 2.27
N TRP A 109 7.19 14.54 3.45
CA TRP A 109 7.64 13.41 4.25
C TRP A 109 6.48 12.48 4.65
N THR A 110 5.36 13.04 5.11
CA THR A 110 4.16 12.25 5.48
C THR A 110 3.57 11.53 4.26
N CYS A 111 3.59 12.18 3.10
CA CYS A 111 3.16 11.57 1.85
C CYS A 111 4.03 10.35 1.50
N CYS A 112 5.36 10.51 1.52
CA CYS A 112 6.28 9.40 1.24
C CYS A 112 6.10 8.26 2.25
N ASP A 113 6.06 8.57 3.55
CA ASP A 113 5.84 7.57 4.62
C ASP A 113 4.55 6.77 4.41
N LEU A 114 3.44 7.45 4.08
CA LEU A 114 2.15 6.78 3.85
C LEU A 114 2.16 5.90 2.60
N ILE A 115 2.78 6.35 1.52
CA ILE A 115 2.89 5.56 0.29
C ILE A 115 3.78 4.34 0.51
N SER A 116 4.95 4.51 1.13
CA SER A 116 5.85 3.41 1.46
C SER A 116 5.17 2.39 2.38
N LYS A 117 4.54 2.83 3.48
CA LYS A 117 3.81 1.92 4.38
C LYS A 117 2.67 1.19 3.67
N ALA A 118 1.91 1.88 2.81
CA ALA A 118 0.84 1.25 2.06
C ALA A 118 1.37 0.17 1.10
N HIS A 119 2.50 0.45 0.42
CA HIS A 119 3.17 -0.51 -0.45
C HIS A 119 3.62 -1.76 0.33
N LEU A 120 4.30 -1.59 1.46
CA LEU A 120 4.73 -2.72 2.31
C LEU A 120 3.55 -3.55 2.84
N CYS A 121 2.47 -2.89 3.26
CA CYS A 121 1.26 -3.58 3.71
C CYS A 121 0.58 -4.33 2.56
N GLU A 122 0.56 -3.78 1.35
CA GLU A 122 -0.01 -4.45 0.19
C GLU A 122 0.79 -5.73 -0.14
N VAL A 123 2.12 -5.65 -0.18
CA VAL A 123 3.01 -6.79 -0.39
C VAL A 123 2.80 -7.85 0.69
N ALA A 124 2.76 -7.45 1.97
CA ALA A 124 2.55 -8.37 3.08
C ALA A 124 1.20 -9.11 2.98
N GLN A 125 0.14 -8.40 2.57
CA GLN A 125 -1.18 -8.98 2.39
C GLN A 125 -1.24 -9.94 1.19
N ILE A 126 -0.57 -9.62 0.08
CA ILE A 126 -0.46 -10.52 -1.07
C ILE A 126 0.27 -11.81 -0.65
N SER A 127 1.41 -11.66 0.01
CA SER A 127 2.23 -12.77 0.51
C SER A 127 1.46 -13.67 1.47
N ALA A 128 0.80 -13.08 2.47
CA ALA A 128 -0.04 -13.81 3.42
C ALA A 128 -1.18 -14.57 2.72
N ARG A 129 -1.83 -13.95 1.73
CA ARG A 129 -2.91 -14.59 0.97
C ARG A 129 -2.41 -15.78 0.16
N GLU A 130 -1.26 -15.66 -0.49
CA GLU A 130 -0.67 -16.73 -1.29
C GLU A 130 -0.28 -17.92 -0.43
N LEU A 131 0.41 -17.68 0.69
CA LEU A 131 0.75 -18.71 1.67
C LEU A 131 -0.52 -19.44 2.15
N LEU A 132 -1.58 -18.71 2.50
CA LEU A 132 -2.85 -19.33 2.91
C LEU A 132 -3.51 -20.14 1.80
N ASN A 133 -3.48 -19.65 0.56
CA ASN A 133 -4.07 -20.36 -0.58
C ASN A 133 -3.30 -21.64 -0.90
N GLU A 134 -1.98 -21.63 -0.79
CA GLU A 134 -1.14 -22.81 -0.93
C GLU A 134 -1.44 -23.83 0.17
N ARG A 135 -1.54 -23.39 1.44
CA ARG A 135 -1.90 -24.27 2.55
C ARG A 135 -3.29 -24.87 2.40
N LYS A 136 -4.29 -24.10 1.93
CA LYS A 136 -5.64 -24.62 1.63
C LYS A 136 -5.65 -25.70 0.54
N ARG A 137 -4.64 -25.74 -0.33
CA ARG A 137 -4.49 -26.75 -1.40
C ARG A 137 -3.74 -27.99 -0.92
N LEU A 138 -3.01 -27.91 0.19
CA LEU A 138 -2.30 -29.04 0.77
C LEU A 138 -3.25 -29.88 1.65
N VAL A 139 -3.14 -31.21 1.55
CA VAL A 139 -3.98 -32.17 2.29
C VAL A 139 -3.64 -32.21 3.78
N SER A 140 -2.45 -31.74 4.18
CA SER A 140 -2.02 -31.61 5.58
C SER A 140 -1.89 -30.15 6.00
N ALA A 141 -2.41 -29.81 7.18
CA ALA A 141 -2.23 -28.50 7.80
C ALA A 141 -0.79 -28.37 8.30
N THR A 142 0.11 -27.89 7.44
CA THR A 142 1.49 -27.56 7.82
C THR A 142 1.53 -26.12 8.33
N GLU A 143 2.20 -25.90 9.47
CA GLU A 143 2.48 -24.56 9.98
C GLU A 143 3.28 -23.75 8.95
N ILE A 144 2.99 -22.44 8.86
CA ILE A 144 3.75 -21.52 8.01
C ILE A 144 5.01 -21.11 8.78
N ARG A 145 6.18 -21.44 8.23
CA ARG A 145 7.46 -21.12 8.87
C ARG A 145 7.86 -19.67 8.62
N ARG A 146 8.69 -19.12 9.52
CA ARG A 146 9.22 -17.76 9.41
C ARG A 146 9.95 -17.54 8.09
N GLU A 147 10.80 -18.47 7.70
CA GLU A 147 11.62 -18.38 6.50
C GLU A 147 10.73 -18.30 5.25
N GLU A 148 9.65 -19.09 5.20
CA GLU A 148 8.68 -19.05 4.10
C GLU A 148 7.97 -17.70 3.99
N MET A 149 7.63 -17.08 5.14
CA MET A 149 7.03 -15.74 5.15
C MET A 149 7.98 -14.68 4.59
N VAL A 150 9.24 -14.73 5.01
CA VAL A 150 10.29 -13.78 4.59
C VAL A 150 10.59 -13.94 3.10
N THR A 151 10.83 -15.16 2.64
CA THR A 151 11.07 -15.43 1.22
C THR A 151 9.91 -14.94 0.36
N ARG A 152 8.67 -15.28 0.75
CA ARG A 152 7.50 -14.88 -0.04
C ARG A 152 7.30 -13.35 -0.06
N PHE A 153 7.64 -12.67 1.03
CA PHE A 153 7.62 -11.22 1.09
C PHE A 153 8.62 -10.61 0.09
N TYR A 154 9.88 -11.08 0.10
CA TYR A 154 10.91 -10.57 -0.81
C TYR A 154 10.62 -10.85 -2.29
N GLU A 155 10.03 -12.00 -2.60
CA GLU A 155 9.56 -12.31 -3.96
C GLU A 155 8.49 -11.30 -4.40
N ASN A 156 7.49 -11.07 -3.54
CA ASN A 156 6.36 -10.21 -3.89
C ASN A 156 6.70 -8.73 -3.93
N ILE A 157 7.63 -8.24 -3.11
CA ILE A 157 8.10 -6.85 -3.20
C ILE A 157 8.83 -6.61 -4.51
N ALA A 158 9.76 -7.50 -4.90
CA ALA A 158 10.48 -7.38 -6.16
C ALA A 158 9.54 -7.43 -7.37
N LEU A 159 8.55 -8.31 -7.35
CA LEU A 159 7.51 -8.36 -8.39
C LEU A 159 6.68 -7.08 -8.43
N LYS A 160 6.31 -6.54 -7.26
CA LYS A 160 5.48 -5.34 -7.18
C LYS A 160 6.22 -4.09 -7.65
N ASP A 161 7.50 -3.96 -7.31
CA ASP A 161 8.35 -2.87 -7.76
C ASP A 161 8.50 -2.90 -9.27
N LEU A 162 8.77 -4.08 -9.84
CA LEU A 162 8.81 -4.27 -11.29
C LEU A 162 7.47 -3.93 -11.98
N GLU A 163 6.33 -4.28 -11.37
CA GLU A 163 5.01 -3.88 -11.88
C GLU A 163 4.80 -2.37 -11.84
N GLN A 164 5.29 -1.68 -10.81
CA GLN A 164 5.18 -0.24 -10.67
C GLN A 164 6.07 0.48 -11.68
N GLU A 165 7.32 0.04 -11.84
CA GLU A 165 8.24 0.54 -12.86
C GLU A 165 7.64 0.40 -14.26
N LYS A 166 7.12 -0.79 -14.61
CA LYS A 166 6.45 -1.03 -15.90
C LYS A 166 5.25 -0.11 -16.15
N LYS A 167 4.56 0.34 -15.11
CA LYS A 167 3.44 1.32 -15.22
C LYS A 167 3.95 2.75 -15.30
N ALA A 168 5.05 3.06 -14.62
CA ALA A 168 5.66 4.39 -14.58
C ALA A 168 6.33 4.73 -15.91
N VAL A 169 7.09 3.80 -16.50
CA VAL A 169 7.88 4.03 -17.74
C VAL A 169 7.02 4.58 -18.90
N PRO A 170 5.86 4.00 -19.25
CA PRO A 170 5.00 4.55 -20.29
C PRO A 170 4.41 5.93 -19.96
N SER A 171 4.22 6.24 -18.67
CA SER A 171 3.71 7.55 -18.23
C SER A 171 4.78 8.64 -18.34
N ILE A 172 6.03 8.34 -17.96
CA ILE A 172 7.18 9.23 -18.12
C ILE A 172 7.43 9.50 -19.61
N ARG A 173 7.32 8.47 -20.45
CA ARG A 173 7.44 8.61 -21.91
C ARG A 173 6.36 9.50 -22.52
N ARG A 174 5.20 9.70 -21.88
CA ARG A 174 4.06 10.47 -22.42
C ARG A 174 4.03 11.94 -22.02
N TYR A 175 4.66 12.34 -20.92
CA TYR A 175 4.61 13.71 -20.40
C TYR A 175 5.98 14.37 -20.48
N ASP A 176 6.13 15.40 -21.33
CA ASP A 176 7.42 16.06 -21.58
C ASP A 176 8.03 16.67 -20.31
N GLU A 177 7.22 17.26 -19.42
CA GLU A 177 7.67 17.79 -18.12
C GLU A 177 8.23 16.69 -17.20
N VAL A 178 7.62 15.50 -17.22
CA VAL A 178 8.06 14.34 -16.44
C VAL A 178 9.32 13.73 -17.06
N ARG A 179 9.45 13.79 -18.39
CA ARG A 179 10.64 13.34 -19.11
C ARG A 179 11.86 14.22 -18.80
N GLU A 180 11.70 15.55 -18.81
CA GLU A 180 12.79 16.46 -18.43
C GLU A 180 13.19 16.29 -16.96
N LEU A 181 12.23 16.08 -16.06
CA LEU A 181 12.51 15.75 -14.66
C LEU A 181 13.26 14.41 -14.53
N ALA A 182 12.82 13.36 -15.23
CA ALA A 182 13.47 12.05 -15.21
C ALA A 182 14.92 12.11 -15.72
N ARG A 183 15.18 12.86 -16.80
CA ARG A 183 16.54 13.13 -17.30
C ARG A 183 17.40 13.83 -16.26
N SER A 184 16.86 14.86 -15.60
CA SER A 184 17.58 15.58 -14.54
C SER A 184 17.95 14.71 -13.34
N LEU A 185 17.19 13.63 -13.11
CA LEU A 185 17.40 12.65 -12.04
C LEU A 185 18.24 11.43 -12.50
N GLY A 186 18.69 11.39 -13.76
CA GLY A 186 19.47 10.27 -14.31
C GLY A 186 18.67 8.99 -14.52
N LEU A 187 17.34 9.08 -14.57
CA LEU A 187 16.42 7.95 -14.74
C LEU A 187 16.12 7.67 -16.22
N ASP A 188 17.07 7.94 -17.11
CA ASP A 188 16.87 7.77 -18.55
C ASP A 188 16.55 6.30 -18.86
N THR A 189 15.30 6.07 -19.25
CA THR A 189 14.89 4.79 -19.79
C THR A 189 15.51 4.69 -21.18
N ALA A 190 16.61 3.95 -21.31
CA ALA A 190 17.10 3.53 -22.61
C ALA A 190 15.92 2.91 -23.42
N ASP A 191 15.91 3.21 -24.72
CA ASP A 191 14.80 2.93 -25.64
C ASP A 191 14.27 1.49 -25.58
#